data_AF-F8PEJ0-F1
#
_entry.id   AF-F8PEJ0-F1
#
_cell.length_a   1.000
_cell.length_b   1.000
_cell.length_c   1.000
_cell.angle_alpha   90.00
_cell.angle_beta   90.00
_cell.angle_gamma   90.00
#
_symmetry.space_group_name_H-M   'P 1'
#
loop_
_entity.id
_entity.type
_entity.pdbx_description
1 polymer ?
#
loop_
_entity_poly.entity_id
_entity_poly.type
_entity_poly.pdbx_seq_one_letter_code
_entity_poly.pdbx_strand_id
1 'polypeptide(L)'
;MKRLKTYTQDDSGGLTLHFSDKSTALADVLIGADGIRSATRKALFEGLAKTSPSEIDVQRLSEYIDSKWTGTVVYRSLIPTERLEKLYPGSSATGNMMFYCGKNRVSIHLRFFLDIDILTFFTC
;
A
#
# COMPACT_ATOMS: atom_id res chain seq x y z
N MET A 1 15.00 -14.30 -6.77
CA MET A 1 14.75 -12.86 -6.53
C MET A 1 15.31 -12.49 -5.17
N LYS A 2 16.18 -11.48 -5.09
CA LYS A 2 16.73 -11.02 -3.81
C LYS A 2 15.69 -10.16 -3.09
N ARG A 3 15.34 -10.50 -1.85
CA ARG A 3 14.40 -9.74 -1.01
C ARG A 3 15.12 -9.27 0.24
N LEU A 4 15.16 -7.96 0.47
CA LEU A 4 15.75 -7.39 1.67
C LEU A 4 15.00 -7.90 2.91
N LYS A 5 15.74 -8.32 3.93
CA LYS A 5 15.19 -8.64 5.26
C LYS A 5 15.45 -7.53 6.26
N THR A 6 16.66 -6.98 6.24
CA THR A 6 17.10 -5.90 7.12
C THR A 6 18.40 -5.31 6.60
N TYR A 7 18.90 -4.25 7.21
CA TYR A 7 20.23 -3.70 6.98
C TYR A 7 20.89 -3.35 8.32
N THR A 8 22.21 -3.28 8.31
CA THR A 8 23.01 -2.75 9.41
C THR A 8 23.78 -1.54 8.92
N GLN A 9 24.03 -0.59 9.82
CA GLN A 9 24.86 0.59 9.57
C GLN A 9 26.10 0.50 10.45
N ASP A 10 27.27 0.74 9.87
CA ASP A 10 28.53 0.83 10.62
C ASP A 10 28.80 2.27 11.11
N ASP A 11 29.84 2.44 11.93
CA ASP A 11 30.22 3.74 12.52
C ASP A 11 30.65 4.78 11.46
N SER A 12 31.03 4.33 10.26
CA SER A 12 31.38 5.21 9.13
C SER A 12 30.15 5.65 8.32
N GLY A 13 28.98 5.10 8.64
CA GLY A 13 27.72 5.36 7.96
C GLY A 13 27.41 4.40 6.81
N GLY A 14 28.32 3.46 6.49
CA GLY A 14 28.14 2.46 5.45
C GLY A 14 27.07 1.43 5.79
N LEU A 15 26.35 0.94 4.78
CA LEU A 15 25.24 0.00 4.96
C LEU A 15 25.60 -1.40 4.46
N THR A 16 25.32 -2.41 5.28
CA THR A 16 25.29 -3.82 4.86
C THR A 16 23.85 -4.29 4.76
N LEU A 17 23.42 -4.63 3.55
CA LEU A 17 22.09 -5.16 3.25
C LEU A 17 22.07 -6.67 3.45
N HIS A 18 21.06 -7.19 4.15
CA HIS A 18 20.90 -8.63 4.38
C HIS A 18 19.66 -9.15 3.65
N PHE A 19 19.85 -10.10 2.74
CA PHE A 19 18.79 -10.63 1.88
C PHE A 19 18.25 -11.98 2.38
N SER A 20 17.06 -12.36 1.92
CA SER A 20 16.41 -13.62 2.31
C SER A 20 17.15 -14.88 1.89
N ASP A 21 18.00 -14.79 0.86
CA ASP A 21 18.87 -15.87 0.38
C ASP A 21 20.20 -15.95 1.14
N LYS A 22 20.34 -15.20 2.24
CA LYS A 22 21.56 -15.06 3.07
C LYS A 22 22.71 -14.31 2.40
N SER A 23 22.56 -13.85 1.16
CA SER A 23 23.55 -12.98 0.54
C SER A 23 23.53 -11.59 1.18
N THR A 24 24.63 -10.85 1.00
CA THR A 24 24.76 -9.46 1.43
C THR A 24 25.17 -8.55 0.28
N ALA A 25 24.98 -7.24 0.45
CA ALA A 25 25.53 -6.21 -0.42
C ALA A 25 25.88 -4.97 0.40
N LEU A 26 26.86 -4.20 -0.06
CA LEU A 26 27.24 -2.92 0.54
C LEU A 26 26.56 -1.77 -0.21
N ALA A 27 26.21 -0.72 0.51
CA ALA A 27 25.66 0.51 -0.07
C ALA A 27 25.98 1.72 0.81
N ASP A 28 26.13 2.89 0.19
CA ASP A 28 26.20 4.16 0.91
C ASP A 28 24.80 4.74 1.19
N VAL A 29 23.84 4.44 0.32
CA VAL A 29 22.45 4.93 0.41
C VAL A 29 21.48 3.79 0.13
N LEU A 30 20.45 3.66 0.97
CA LEU A 30 19.34 2.73 0.79
C LEU A 30 18.02 3.51 0.64
N ILE A 31 17.31 3.27 -0.48
CA ILE A 31 15.99 3.85 -0.73
C ILE A 31 14.91 2.77 -0.55
N GLY A 32 13.99 3.00 0.38
CA GLY A 32 12.86 2.09 0.65
C GLY A 32 11.73 2.25 -0.37
N ALA A 33 11.74 1.43 -1.43
CA ALA A 33 10.67 1.34 -2.43
C ALA A 33 10.01 -0.05 -2.43
N ASP A 34 9.92 -0.69 -1.26
CA ASP A 34 9.53 -2.08 -1.03
C ASP A 34 8.07 -2.27 -0.56
N GLY A 35 7.23 -1.26 -0.79
CA GLY A 35 5.76 -1.35 -0.68
C GLY A 35 5.19 -1.32 0.74
N ILE A 36 3.92 -1.70 0.87
CA ILE A 36 3.16 -1.56 2.12
C ILE A 36 3.74 -2.38 3.29
N ARG A 37 4.43 -3.51 3.01
CA ARG A 37 5.13 -4.35 4.00
C ARG A 37 6.65 -4.15 3.96
N SER A 38 7.07 -2.89 3.91
CA SER A 38 8.45 -2.46 3.77
C SER A 38 9.37 -3.04 4.87
N ALA A 39 10.38 -3.80 4.47
CA ALA A 39 11.45 -4.25 5.35
C ALA A 39 12.40 -3.10 5.70
N THR A 40 12.55 -2.14 4.78
CA THR A 40 13.34 -0.92 4.99
C THR A 40 12.75 -0.07 6.10
N ARG A 41 11.43 0.22 6.05
CA ARG A 41 10.71 0.97 7.08
C ARG A 41 10.81 0.29 8.45
N LYS A 42 10.64 -1.04 8.48
CA LYS A 42 10.77 -1.83 9.70
C LYS A 42 12.16 -1.70 10.32
N ALA A 43 13.22 -1.95 9.54
CA ALA A 43 14.59 -1.88 10.02
C ALA A 43 14.98 -0.47 10.52
N LEU A 44 14.49 0.58 9.84
CA LEU A 44 14.71 1.97 10.26
C LEU A 44 14.13 2.24 11.67
N PHE A 45 12.84 1.95 11.89
CA PHE A 45 12.20 2.21 13.18
C PHE A 45 12.73 1.32 14.30
N GLU A 46 13.07 0.06 14.00
CA GLU A 46 13.76 -0.82 14.97
C GLU A 46 15.17 -0.33 15.33
N GLY A 47 15.86 0.31 14.39
CA GLY A 47 17.15 0.96 14.63
C GLY A 47 17.02 2.18 15.54
N LEU A 48 16.09 3.09 15.21
CA LEU A 48 15.82 4.30 16.00
C LEU A 48 15.43 3.98 17.44
N ALA A 49 14.65 2.91 17.65
CA ALA A 49 14.27 2.43 18.99
C ALA A 49 15.46 2.02 19.86
N LYS A 50 16.58 1.61 19.24
CA LYS A 50 17.80 1.17 19.94
C LYS A 50 18.78 2.31 20.20
N THR A 51 18.80 3.33 19.34
CA THR A 51 19.82 4.38 19.33
C THR A 51 19.34 5.72 19.89
N SER A 52 18.03 5.97 20.00
CA SER A 52 17.52 7.28 20.41
C SER A 52 17.37 7.42 21.93
N PRO A 53 17.92 8.49 22.54
CA PRO A 53 17.54 8.98 23.85
C PRO A 53 16.35 9.96 23.74
N SER A 54 15.32 9.75 24.56
CA SER A 54 14.31 10.71 25.06
C SER A 54 13.41 11.56 24.13
N GLU A 55 13.64 11.71 22.82
CA GLU A 55 12.79 12.58 21.96
C GLU A 55 11.75 11.83 21.12
N ILE A 56 11.99 10.56 20.85
CA ILE A 56 11.04 9.69 20.15
C ILE A 56 10.34 8.84 21.19
N ASP A 57 9.01 8.87 21.19
CA ASP A 57 8.21 7.96 22.00
C ASP A 57 8.39 6.53 21.47
N VAL A 58 9.42 5.85 22.01
CA VAL A 58 9.81 4.48 21.63
C VAL A 58 8.63 3.51 21.80
N GLN A 59 7.69 3.78 22.71
CA GLN A 59 6.51 2.94 22.90
C GLN A 59 5.57 2.98 21.70
N ARG A 60 5.58 4.07 20.93
CA ARG A 60 4.73 4.26 19.75
C ARG A 60 5.43 3.90 18.45
N LEU A 61 6.74 3.62 18.45
CA LEU A 61 7.47 3.26 17.23
C LEU A 61 6.89 2.03 16.53
N SER A 62 6.41 1.05 17.29
CA SER A 62 5.73 -0.12 16.74
C SER A 62 4.46 0.22 15.97
N GLU A 63 3.80 1.36 16.26
CA GLU A 63 2.61 1.81 15.54
C GLU A 63 2.89 2.19 14.08
N TYR A 64 4.14 2.51 13.74
CA TYR A 64 4.56 3.01 12.42
C TYR A 64 5.19 1.92 11.54
N ILE A 65 5.46 0.74 12.10
CA ILE A 65 6.08 -0.38 11.37
C ILE A 65 5.05 -1.06 10.46
N ASP A 66 3.95 -1.52 11.05
CA ASP A 66 2.96 -2.35 10.39
C ASP A 66 1.80 -1.54 9.79
N SER A 67 1.33 -1.97 8.63
CA SER A 67 0.12 -1.42 8.02
C SER A 67 -1.11 -1.75 8.87
N LYS A 68 -2.00 -0.77 9.07
CA LYS A 68 -3.23 -0.95 9.83
C LYS A 68 -4.42 -1.19 8.91
N TRP A 69 -5.33 -2.06 9.34
CA TRP A 69 -6.62 -2.25 8.69
C TRP A 69 -7.46 -0.99 8.81
N THR A 70 -8.06 -0.53 7.72
CA THR A 70 -8.83 0.73 7.68
C THR A 70 -10.27 0.58 8.15
N GLY A 71 -10.75 -0.65 8.40
CA GLY A 71 -12.17 -0.92 8.62
C GLY A 71 -12.97 -1.04 7.32
N THR A 72 -12.36 -0.88 6.14
CA THR A 72 -13.09 -0.85 4.86
C THR A 72 -12.68 -1.99 3.93
N VAL A 73 -13.67 -2.73 3.44
CA VAL A 73 -13.52 -3.73 2.38
C VAL A 73 -13.93 -3.12 1.04
N VAL A 74 -13.27 -3.50 -0.05
CA VAL A 74 -13.62 -3.09 -1.41
C VAL A 74 -13.96 -4.32 -2.25
N TYR A 75 -15.18 -4.36 -2.78
CA TYR A 75 -15.54 -5.30 -3.83
C TYR A 75 -15.20 -4.70 -5.17
N ARG A 76 -14.47 -5.47 -5.99
CA ARG A 76 -14.08 -5.06 -7.34
C ARG A 76 -14.70 -6.00 -8.35
N SER A 77 -15.29 -5.45 -9.41
CA SER A 77 -15.81 -6.22 -10.53
C SER A 77 -15.67 -5.44 -11.84
N LEU A 78 -15.65 -6.18 -12.95
CA LEU A 78 -15.70 -5.62 -14.30
C LEU A 78 -17.04 -5.96 -14.93
N ILE A 79 -17.68 -4.97 -15.55
CA ILE A 79 -18.90 -5.15 -16.34
C ILE A 79 -18.65 -4.67 -17.77
N PRO A 80 -18.90 -5.50 -18.81
CA PRO A 80 -18.82 -5.04 -20.19
C PRO A 80 -19.76 -3.86 -20.44
N THR A 81 -19.22 -2.77 -20.99
CA THR A 81 -19.96 -1.54 -21.28
C THR A 81 -21.16 -1.84 -22.17
N GLU A 82 -21.00 -2.72 -23.18
CA GLU A 82 -22.07 -3.12 -24.08
C GLU A 82 -23.24 -3.78 -23.33
N ARG A 83 -22.97 -4.57 -22.29
CA ARG A 83 -24.04 -5.17 -21.48
C ARG A 83 -24.81 -4.10 -20.70
N LEU A 84 -24.10 -3.12 -20.13
CA LEU A 84 -24.75 -2.04 -19.41
C LEU A 84 -25.59 -1.17 -20.37
N GLU A 85 -25.07 -0.87 -21.54
CA GLU A 85 -25.76 -0.07 -22.56
C GLU A 85 -27.01 -0.79 -23.11
N LYS A 86 -26.96 -2.12 -23.28
CA LYS A 86 -28.14 -2.92 -23.68
C LYS A 86 -29.26 -2.91 -22.65
N LEU A 87 -28.91 -2.97 -21.35
CA LEU A 87 -29.89 -3.00 -20.27
C LEU A 87 -30.39 -1.61 -19.89
N TYR A 88 -29.50 -0.61 -19.93
CA TYR A 88 -29.75 0.77 -19.55
C TYR A 88 -29.13 1.73 -20.58
N PRO A 89 -29.79 1.92 -21.74
CA PRO A 89 -29.30 2.81 -22.78
C PRO A 89 -29.13 4.24 -22.27
N GLY A 90 -28.02 4.88 -22.61
CA GLY A 90 -27.70 6.25 -22.20
C GLY A 90 -27.31 6.39 -20.73
N SER A 91 -26.97 5.29 -20.04
CA SER A 91 -26.51 5.33 -18.65
C SER A 91 -25.29 6.24 -18.49
N SER A 92 -25.31 7.15 -17.51
CA SER A 92 -24.16 8.04 -17.26
C SER A 92 -22.87 7.29 -16.96
N ALA A 93 -22.96 6.05 -16.45
CA ALA A 93 -21.80 5.21 -16.15
C ALA A 93 -21.07 4.65 -17.40
N THR A 94 -21.69 4.70 -18.59
CA THR A 94 -21.01 4.30 -19.84
C THR A 94 -20.18 5.43 -20.46
N GLY A 95 -20.42 6.69 -20.05
CA GLY A 95 -19.71 7.86 -20.56
C GLY A 95 -18.82 8.57 -19.53
N ASN A 96 -19.14 8.47 -18.24
CA ASN A 96 -18.52 9.26 -17.17
C ASN A 96 -18.08 8.39 -16.00
N MET A 97 -17.10 8.87 -15.24
CA MET A 97 -16.80 8.32 -13.92
C MET A 97 -17.91 8.71 -12.94
N MET A 98 -18.47 7.73 -12.23
CA MET A 98 -19.60 7.94 -11.33
C MET A 98 -19.22 7.61 -9.89
N PHE A 99 -19.69 8.44 -8.96
CA PHE A 99 -19.63 8.19 -7.52
C PHE A 99 -21.06 8.06 -6.98
N TYR A 100 -21.37 6.92 -6.39
CA TYR A 100 -22.62 6.67 -5.71
C TYR A 100 -22.35 6.61 -4.20
N CYS A 101 -22.73 7.67 -3.49
CA CYS A 101 -22.48 7.82 -2.06
C CYS A 101 -23.72 7.42 -1.24
N GLY A 102 -23.51 6.60 -0.20
CA GLY A 102 -24.55 6.25 0.76
C GLY A 102 -23.97 6.08 2.17
N LYS A 103 -24.83 5.86 3.17
CA LYS A 103 -24.38 5.62 4.54
C LYS A 103 -23.44 4.41 4.59
N ASN A 104 -22.20 4.63 5.06
CA ASN A 104 -21.12 3.64 5.21
C ASN A 104 -20.75 2.88 3.93
N ARG A 105 -21.06 3.43 2.74
CA ARG A 105 -20.76 2.80 1.46
C ARG A 105 -20.53 3.84 0.36
N VAL A 106 -19.58 3.56 -0.52
CA VAL A 106 -19.33 4.35 -1.74
C VAL A 106 -19.10 3.37 -2.89
N SER A 107 -19.79 3.56 -4.02
CA SER A 107 -19.49 2.83 -5.25
C SER A 107 -18.91 3.77 -6.29
N ILE A 108 -17.73 3.43 -6.81
CA ILE A 108 -17.04 4.16 -7.87
C ILE A 108 -17.12 3.32 -9.13
N HIS A 109 -17.66 3.89 -10.21
CA HIS A 109 -17.73 3.22 -11.51
C HIS A 109 -16.86 4.00 -12.48
N LEU A 110 -15.83 3.35 -13.01
CA LEU A 110 -14.88 3.94 -13.93
C LEU A 110 -14.88 3.15 -15.24
N ARG A 111 -15.12 3.82 -16.36
CA ARG A 111 -14.97 3.18 -17.66
C ARG A 111 -13.48 2.98 -17.99
N PHE A 112 -13.11 1.75 -18.28
CA PHE A 112 -11.79 1.35 -18.74
C PHE A 112 -11.94 0.60 -20.08
N PHE A 113 -11.70 1.31 -21.19
CA PHE A 113 -11.91 0.81 -22.55
C PHE A 113 -13.33 0.25 -22.79
N LEU A 114 -13.45 -1.07 -22.88
CA LEU A 114 -14.69 -1.79 -23.17
C LEU A 114 -15.45 -2.20 -21.92
N ASP A 115 -14.84 -2.09 -20.74
CA ASP A 115 -15.43 -2.48 -19.47
C ASP A 115 -15.62 -1.28 -18.55
N ILE A 116 -16.49 -1.46 -17.56
CA ILE A 116 -16.66 -0.56 -16.43
C ILE A 116 -16.11 -1.29 -15.20
N ASP A 117 -15.06 -0.73 -14.61
CA ASP A 117 -14.49 -1.15 -13.33
C ASP A 117 -15.32 -0.55 -12.20
N ILE A 118 -15.91 -1.43 -11.39
CA ILE A 118 -16.76 -1.06 -10.27
C ILE A 118 -16.01 -1.40 -9.00
N LEU A 119 -15.81 -0.38 -8.17
CA LEU A 119 -15.21 -0.46 -6.84
C LEU A 119 -16.25 -0.05 -5.81
N THR A 120 -16.77 -1.01 -5.05
CA THR A 120 -17.73 -0.73 -3.98
C THR A 120 -17.08 -0.91 -2.61
N PHE A 121 -16.91 0.21 -1.91
CA PHE A 121 -16.33 0.31 -0.59
C PHE A 121 -17.42 0.15 0.47
N PHE A 122 -17.18 -0.71 1.46
CA PHE A 122 -18.02 -0.89 2.65
C PHE A 122 -17.17 -0.71 3.90
N THR A 123 -17.60 0.19 4.79
CA THR A 123 -16.95 0.38 6.09
C THR A 123 -17.69 -0.45 7.14
N CYS A 124 -16.95 -1.34 7.80
CA CYS A 124 -17.41 -2.22 8.86
C CYS A 124 -17.63 -1.48 10.19
#